data_AF-A0A6N6VQS4-F1
#
_entry.id   AF-A0A6N6VQS4-F1
#
_cell.length_a   1.000
_cell.length_b   1.000
_cell.length_c   1.000
_cell.angle_alpha   90.00
_cell.angle_beta   90.00
_cell.angle_gamma   90.00
#
_symmetry.space_group_name_H-M   'P 1'
#
loop_
_entity.id
_entity.type
_entity.pdbx_description
1 polymer ?
#
loop_
_entity_poly.entity_id
_entity_poly.type
_entity_poly.pdbx_seq_one_letter_code
_entity_poly.pdbx_strand_id
1 'polypeptide(L)'
;MNSNLFNILKILKYYFCIFLFIMVTKIYSQEVFYKGSIQSVKSRDYSAKVILEDFVNKKNLYALGPVENLNGEITIMNGKYYISSVNNNQLITINSNEKKAIFLVWSEVKEWKKATNLNKKVINIKEFQDELEKLAINSKIDLDKPFVFKVTGIIESINYHILSPIPLNKPNLNHRDSSKNIFKENMKGDIIGFYSKKHEGIFTHHGSFIHFHVVDDSGHTGHIDNITLNKNVSVYFPEF
;
A
#
# COMPACT_ATOMS: atom_id res chain seq x y z
N MET A 1 5.93 55.38 36.27
CA MET A 1 5.55 54.38 35.24
C MET A 1 4.60 53.38 35.87
N ASN A 2 3.37 53.27 35.34
CA ASN A 2 2.23 52.59 35.97
C ASN A 2 2.42 51.07 36.12
N SER A 3 2.33 50.58 37.35
CA SER A 3 2.36 49.14 37.70
C SER A 3 1.30 48.32 36.94
N ASN A 4 0.17 48.93 36.58
CA ASN A 4 -0.86 48.32 35.75
C ASN A 4 -0.39 47.98 34.33
N LEU A 5 0.46 48.82 33.72
CA LEU A 5 0.97 48.56 32.37
C LEU A 5 1.93 47.37 32.37
N PHE A 6 2.70 47.21 33.45
CA PHE A 6 3.65 46.12 33.62
C PHE A 6 2.95 44.76 33.81
N ASN A 7 1.82 44.74 34.55
CA ASN A 7 1.01 43.54 34.72
C ASN A 7 0.26 43.14 33.43
N ILE A 8 -0.25 44.11 32.67
CA ILE A 8 -0.89 43.85 31.37
C ILE A 8 0.11 43.25 30.37
N LEU A 9 1.35 43.76 30.33
CA LEU A 9 2.41 43.22 29.50
C LEU A 9 2.81 41.78 29.89
N LYS A 10 2.83 41.46 31.19
CA LYS A 10 3.07 40.07 31.66
C LYS A 10 1.97 39.11 31.24
N ILE A 11 0.70 39.53 31.35
CA ILE A 11 -0.46 38.73 30.96
C ILE A 11 -0.48 38.49 29.44
N LEU A 12 -0.25 39.53 28.64
CA LEU A 12 -0.13 39.43 27.18
C LEU A 12 1.00 38.48 26.76
N LYS A 13 2.16 38.53 27.43
CA LYS A 13 3.28 37.63 27.16
C LYS A 13 2.96 36.18 27.53
N TYR A 14 2.20 35.96 28.60
CA TYR A 14 1.77 34.63 29.03
C TYR A 14 0.76 34.01 28.05
N TYR A 15 -0.23 34.78 27.58
CA TYR A 15 -1.16 34.33 26.55
C TYR A 15 -0.47 34.14 25.19
N PHE A 16 0.52 34.97 24.83
CA PHE A 16 1.33 34.77 23.63
C PHE A 16 2.13 33.46 23.68
N CYS A 17 2.72 33.11 24.83
CA CYS A 17 3.42 31.82 25.00
C CYS A 17 2.48 30.61 24.95
N ILE A 18 1.26 30.71 25.49
CA ILE A 18 0.24 29.65 25.37
C ILE A 18 -0.22 29.49 23.92
N PHE A 19 -0.42 30.60 23.21
CA PHE A 19 -0.81 30.60 21.80
C PHE A 19 0.30 30.01 20.90
N LEU A 20 1.57 30.28 21.20
CA LEU A 20 2.71 29.69 20.50
C LEU A 20 2.84 28.17 20.75
N PHE A 21 2.49 27.70 21.95
CA PHE A 21 2.56 26.28 22.30
C PHE A 21 1.45 25.44 21.63
N ILE A 22 0.32 26.05 21.28
CA ILE A 22 -0.80 25.39 20.60
C ILE A 22 -0.54 25.22 19.09
N MET A 23 0.39 25.98 18.50
CA MET A 23 0.62 26.01 17.05
C MET A 23 1.71 25.06 16.53
N VAL A 24 2.28 24.20 17.37
CA VAL A 24 3.12 23.08 16.88
C VAL A 24 2.24 21.87 16.62
N THR A 25 1.29 22.00 15.70
CA THR A 25 0.77 20.81 15.03
C THR A 25 1.90 20.30 14.13
N LYS A 26 2.55 19.20 14.53
CA LYS A 26 3.40 18.47 13.59
C LYS A 26 2.50 18.01 12.46
N ILE A 27 2.58 18.69 11.32
CA ILE A 27 2.02 18.23 10.06
C ILE A 27 2.84 16.97 9.71
N TYR A 28 2.24 15.80 9.90
CA TYR A 28 2.85 14.54 9.50
C TYR A 28 2.39 14.26 8.08
N SER A 29 3.00 14.89 7.08
CA SER A 29 2.67 14.52 5.70
C SER A 29 3.08 13.08 5.43
N GLN A 30 2.11 12.18 5.22
CA GLN A 30 2.37 10.85 4.69
C GLN A 30 2.98 10.99 3.28
N GLU A 31 4.13 10.36 3.08
CA GLU A 31 4.86 10.34 1.81
C GLU A 31 4.86 8.93 1.24
N VAL A 32 4.66 8.84 -0.08
CA VAL A 32 4.85 7.60 -0.84
C VAL A 32 6.20 7.64 -1.53
N PHE A 33 7.01 6.64 -1.25
CA PHE A 33 8.31 6.45 -1.88
C PHE A 33 8.26 5.25 -2.80
N TYR A 34 9.12 5.24 -3.81
CA TYR A 34 9.27 4.11 -4.71
C TYR A 34 10.69 3.99 -5.24
N LYS A 35 11.06 2.80 -5.69
CA LYS A 35 12.33 2.54 -6.38
C LYS A 35 12.16 1.38 -7.36
N GLY A 36 12.77 1.51 -8.54
CA GLY A 36 12.50 0.61 -9.67
C GLY A 36 11.19 0.94 -10.38
N SER A 37 10.77 0.09 -11.31
CA SER A 37 9.48 0.24 -12.01
C SER A 37 8.96 -1.07 -12.61
N ILE A 38 7.63 -1.13 -12.79
CA ILE A 38 6.92 -2.14 -13.60
C ILE A 38 7.49 -2.20 -15.02
N GLN A 39 7.99 -1.09 -15.57
CA GLN A 39 8.64 -1.08 -16.87
C GLN A 39 9.83 -2.04 -16.96
N SER A 40 10.57 -2.25 -15.87
CA SER A 40 11.68 -3.21 -15.82
C SER A 40 11.18 -4.65 -16.06
N VAL A 41 10.04 -5.00 -15.46
CA VAL A 41 9.39 -6.31 -15.66
C VAL A 41 8.94 -6.48 -17.12
N LYS A 42 8.38 -5.43 -17.73
CA LYS A 42 7.99 -5.45 -19.15
C LYS A 42 9.19 -5.63 -20.09
N SER A 43 10.31 -4.98 -19.79
CA SER A 43 11.56 -5.13 -20.55
C SER A 43 12.35 -6.39 -20.19
N ARG A 44 11.77 -7.29 -19.37
CA ARG A 44 12.39 -8.54 -18.90
C ARG A 44 13.67 -8.36 -18.09
N ASP A 45 13.85 -7.20 -17.47
CA ASP A 45 14.85 -6.98 -16.43
C ASP A 45 14.23 -7.31 -15.07
N TYR A 46 14.53 -8.51 -14.58
CA TYR A 46 14.05 -9.01 -13.29
C TYR A 46 15.08 -8.88 -12.16
N SER A 47 16.15 -8.10 -12.38
CA SER A 47 17.20 -7.91 -11.37
C SER A 47 16.72 -7.05 -10.19
N ALA A 48 17.26 -7.33 -9.00
CA ALA A 48 16.98 -6.55 -7.81
C ALA A 48 17.37 -5.06 -7.95
N LYS A 49 16.44 -4.17 -7.59
CA LYS A 49 16.69 -2.72 -7.43
C LYS A 49 16.55 -2.27 -5.97
N VAL A 50 15.89 -3.08 -5.14
CA VAL A 50 15.61 -2.80 -3.72
C VAL A 50 15.99 -4.00 -2.87
N ILE A 51 16.68 -3.76 -1.76
CA ILE A 51 17.04 -4.77 -0.76
C ILE A 51 16.11 -4.56 0.44
N LEU A 52 15.37 -5.60 0.87
CA LEU A 52 14.39 -5.43 1.94
C LEU A 52 15.02 -5.27 3.34
N GLU A 53 16.24 -5.74 3.54
CA GLU A 53 17.00 -5.53 4.78
C GLU A 53 17.25 -4.04 5.09
N ASP A 54 17.29 -3.16 4.07
CA ASP A 54 17.43 -1.71 4.26
C ASP A 54 16.23 -1.09 5.02
N PHE A 55 15.13 -1.85 5.16
CA PHE A 55 13.86 -1.39 5.71
C PHE A 55 13.62 -1.87 7.16
N VAL A 56 14.52 -2.68 7.76
CA VAL A 56 14.31 -3.28 9.11
C VAL A 56 14.01 -2.24 10.19
N ASN A 57 14.64 -1.06 10.10
CA ASN A 57 14.50 -0.01 11.10
C ASN A 57 13.31 0.94 10.83
N LYS A 58 12.59 0.77 9.72
CA LYS A 58 11.41 1.58 9.40
C LYS A 58 10.22 1.13 10.23
N LYS A 59 9.58 2.10 10.88
CA LYS A 59 8.42 1.84 11.74
C LYS A 59 7.15 2.07 10.95
N ASN A 60 6.11 1.30 11.27
CA ASN A 60 4.80 1.43 10.63
C ASN A 60 4.86 1.33 9.10
N LEU A 61 5.76 0.49 8.59
CA LEU A 61 6.03 0.35 7.17
C LEU A 61 4.92 -0.42 6.47
N TYR A 62 4.48 0.13 5.35
CA TYR A 62 3.62 -0.53 4.39
C TYR A 62 4.31 -0.50 3.04
N ALA A 63 4.38 -1.64 2.36
CA ALA A 63 5.05 -1.74 1.07
C ALA A 63 4.50 -2.90 0.24
N LEU A 64 4.69 -2.82 -1.06
CA LEU A 64 4.41 -3.94 -1.97
C LEU A 64 5.29 -3.88 -3.22
N GLY A 65 5.50 -5.05 -3.84
CA GLY A 65 6.24 -5.20 -5.08
C GLY A 65 6.67 -6.65 -5.34
N PRO A 66 7.18 -6.96 -6.54
CA PRO A 66 7.57 -8.31 -6.90
C PRO A 66 8.99 -8.64 -6.43
N VAL A 67 9.22 -9.90 -6.07
CA VAL A 67 10.56 -10.45 -5.78
C VAL A 67 11.40 -10.48 -7.06
N GLU A 68 12.72 -10.27 -6.94
CA GLU A 68 13.66 -10.46 -8.05
C GLU A 68 13.49 -11.83 -8.74
N ASN A 69 13.86 -11.89 -10.02
CA ASN A 69 13.70 -13.08 -10.87
C ASN A 69 12.26 -13.60 -10.99
N LEU A 70 11.25 -12.74 -10.73
CA LEU A 70 9.83 -13.10 -10.69
C LEU A 70 9.52 -14.19 -9.65
N ASN A 71 10.34 -14.32 -8.61
CA ASN A 71 10.22 -15.40 -7.64
C ASN A 71 9.27 -15.06 -6.48
N GLY A 72 8.09 -14.56 -6.82
CA GLY A 72 7.04 -14.26 -5.86
C GLY A 72 6.68 -12.79 -5.69
N GLU A 73 5.87 -12.54 -4.66
CA GLU A 73 5.31 -11.24 -4.32
C GLU A 73 5.65 -10.86 -2.88
N ILE A 74 5.94 -9.57 -2.67
CA ILE A 74 6.26 -8.96 -1.38
C ILE A 74 5.09 -8.09 -0.97
N THR A 75 4.66 -8.23 0.28
CA THR A 75 3.79 -7.27 0.96
C THR A 75 4.28 -7.06 2.38
N ILE A 76 4.37 -5.79 2.79
CA ILE A 76 4.71 -5.41 4.16
C ILE A 76 3.49 -4.74 4.77
N MET A 77 3.05 -5.25 5.91
CA MET A 77 1.92 -4.74 6.68
C MET A 77 2.39 -4.30 8.05
N ASN A 78 2.43 -3.00 8.31
CA ASN A 78 2.86 -2.43 9.59
C ASN A 78 4.21 -3.00 10.09
N GLY A 79 5.19 -3.09 9.18
CA GLY A 79 6.52 -3.65 9.44
C GLY A 79 6.61 -5.19 9.44
N LYS A 80 5.50 -5.92 9.29
CA LYS A 80 5.51 -7.37 9.11
C LYS A 80 5.63 -7.73 7.63
N TYR A 81 6.66 -8.50 7.30
CA TYR A 81 6.96 -8.95 5.94
C TYR A 81 6.18 -10.22 5.63
N TYR A 82 5.55 -10.25 4.46
CA TYR A 82 4.92 -11.41 3.86
C TYR A 82 5.51 -11.58 2.46
N ILE A 83 6.10 -12.75 2.20
CA ILE A 83 6.68 -13.05 0.90
C ILE A 83 6.15 -14.40 0.43
N SER A 84 5.29 -14.36 -0.57
CA SER A 84 4.76 -15.58 -1.20
C SER A 84 5.54 -15.95 -2.43
N SER A 85 5.80 -17.24 -2.61
CA SER A 85 6.44 -17.81 -3.79
C SER A 85 5.78 -19.12 -4.17
N VAL A 86 6.06 -19.60 -5.39
CA VAL A 86 5.56 -20.86 -5.91
C VAL A 86 6.73 -21.83 -6.02
N ASN A 87 6.69 -22.92 -5.28
CA ASN A 87 7.68 -23.98 -5.35
C ASN A 87 6.99 -25.30 -5.64
N ASN A 88 7.39 -26.01 -6.70
CA ASN A 88 6.76 -27.27 -7.13
C ASN A 88 5.22 -27.20 -7.18
N ASN A 89 4.68 -26.09 -7.71
CA ASN A 89 3.24 -25.79 -7.80
C ASN A 89 2.52 -25.63 -6.44
N GLN A 90 3.25 -25.59 -5.33
CA GLN A 90 2.74 -25.27 -4.00
C GLN A 90 3.07 -23.84 -3.61
N LEU A 91 2.18 -23.23 -2.83
CA LEU A 91 2.37 -21.90 -2.28
C LEU A 91 3.19 -21.97 -1.00
N ILE A 92 4.21 -21.13 -0.92
CA ILE A 92 5.04 -20.97 0.28
C ILE A 92 5.06 -19.50 0.63
N THR A 93 4.74 -19.18 1.89
CA THR A 93 4.93 -17.84 2.42
C THR A 93 5.94 -17.87 3.55
N ILE A 94 6.90 -16.94 3.48
CA ILE A 94 7.86 -16.68 4.54
C ILE A 94 7.67 -15.28 5.09
N ASN A 95 7.94 -15.10 6.37
CA ASN A 95 7.96 -13.80 7.04
C ASN A 95 9.42 -13.39 7.27
N SER A 96 10.08 -12.93 6.21
CA SER A 96 11.52 -12.58 6.21
C SER A 96 11.76 -11.30 5.39
N ASN A 97 12.87 -10.63 5.67
CA ASN A 97 13.36 -9.44 4.98
C ASN A 97 14.61 -9.73 4.12
N GLU A 98 15.01 -10.99 3.96
CA GLU A 98 16.22 -11.40 3.23
C GLU A 98 16.07 -11.35 1.70
N LYS A 99 14.88 -11.00 1.19
CA LYS A 99 14.60 -10.93 -0.25
C LYS A 99 14.88 -9.55 -0.81
N LYS A 100 14.91 -9.49 -2.14
CA LYS A 100 15.10 -8.28 -2.91
C LYS A 100 13.94 -8.12 -3.89
N ALA A 101 13.64 -6.87 -4.24
CA ALA A 101 12.53 -6.53 -5.13
C ALA A 101 13.04 -5.97 -6.46
N ILE A 102 12.31 -6.28 -7.54
CA ILE A 102 12.53 -5.65 -8.87
C ILE A 102 12.13 -4.18 -8.80
N PHE A 103 11.04 -3.89 -8.10
CA PHE A 103 10.66 -2.56 -7.69
C PHE A 103 9.86 -2.65 -6.39
N LEU A 104 9.79 -1.55 -5.66
CA LEU A 104 9.00 -1.47 -4.43
C LEU A 104 8.38 -0.08 -4.33
N VAL A 105 7.12 -0.02 -3.90
CA VAL A 105 6.46 1.21 -3.44
C VAL A 105 6.16 1.06 -1.95
N TRP A 106 6.40 2.11 -1.16
CA TRP A 106 6.23 2.05 0.29
C TRP A 106 5.85 3.39 0.92
N SER A 107 5.35 3.32 2.15
CA SER A 107 5.01 4.45 3.01
C SER A 107 5.14 4.04 4.48
N GLU A 108 5.45 4.99 5.36
CA GLU A 108 5.39 4.81 6.82
C GLU A 108 4.10 5.48 7.34
N VAL A 109 3.17 4.70 7.89
CA VAL A 109 1.84 5.20 8.32
C VAL A 109 1.67 5.03 9.81
N LYS A 110 2.01 6.08 10.57
CA LYS A 110 1.93 6.05 12.04
C LYS A 110 0.51 5.83 12.53
N GLU A 111 -0.44 6.55 11.93
CA GLU A 111 -1.84 6.55 12.31
C GLU A 111 -2.72 6.50 11.07
N TRP A 112 -3.84 5.79 11.20
CA TRP A 112 -4.87 5.70 10.18
C TRP A 112 -6.07 6.54 10.65
N LYS A 113 -6.68 7.28 9.72
CA LYS A 113 -7.98 7.92 9.94
C LYS A 113 -9.03 6.88 10.33
N LYS A 114 -10.11 7.34 10.96
CA LYS A 114 -11.28 6.50 11.23
C LYS A 114 -11.74 5.81 9.95
N ALA A 115 -12.00 4.51 10.05
CA ALA A 115 -12.46 3.71 8.92
C ALA A 115 -13.74 4.29 8.30
N THR A 116 -13.81 4.24 6.97
CA THR A 116 -15.03 4.48 6.20
C THR A 116 -15.42 3.21 5.46
N ASN A 117 -16.70 3.01 5.19
CA ASN A 117 -17.18 1.84 4.47
C ASN A 117 -17.38 2.15 2.98
N LEU A 118 -17.34 1.14 2.11
CA LEU A 118 -17.60 1.30 0.68
C LEU A 118 -19.01 1.83 0.36
N ASN A 119 -19.97 1.67 1.27
CA ASN A 119 -21.38 2.13 1.17
C ASN A 119 -22.20 1.53 0.01
N LYS A 120 -21.55 0.87 -0.95
CA LYS A 120 -22.13 0.07 -2.03
C LYS A 120 -21.28 -1.16 -2.30
N LYS A 121 -21.83 -2.11 -3.04
CA LYS A 121 -21.05 -3.23 -3.59
C LYS A 121 -20.21 -2.74 -4.77
N VAL A 122 -18.98 -3.22 -4.89
CA VAL A 122 -18.12 -3.04 -6.07
C VAL A 122 -17.76 -4.41 -6.61
N ILE A 123 -17.83 -4.60 -7.92
CA ILE A 123 -17.67 -5.93 -8.55
C ILE A 123 -16.39 -6.08 -9.39
N ASN A 124 -15.56 -5.04 -9.47
CA ASN A 124 -14.28 -5.06 -10.17
C ASN A 124 -13.34 -3.95 -9.69
N ILE A 125 -12.09 -3.99 -10.17
CA ILE A 125 -11.03 -3.03 -9.84
C ILE A 125 -11.42 -1.59 -10.23
N LYS A 126 -12.06 -1.39 -11.38
CA LYS A 126 -12.43 -0.05 -11.84
C LYS A 126 -13.46 0.59 -10.90
N GLU A 127 -14.51 -0.14 -10.55
CA GLU A 127 -15.51 0.32 -9.59
C GLU A 127 -14.93 0.56 -8.20
N PHE A 128 -13.99 -0.29 -7.77
CA PHE A 128 -13.28 -0.08 -6.52
C PHE A 128 -12.43 1.19 -6.57
N GLN A 129 -11.68 1.45 -7.65
CA GLN A 129 -10.92 2.68 -7.83
C GLN A 129 -11.84 3.92 -7.81
N ASP A 130 -12.94 3.89 -8.57
CA ASP A 130 -13.91 4.99 -8.64
C ASP A 130 -14.53 5.27 -7.25
N GLU A 131 -14.76 4.24 -6.43
CA GLU A 131 -15.26 4.41 -5.06
C GLU A 131 -14.17 4.86 -4.09
N LEU A 132 -12.95 4.33 -4.22
CA LEU A 132 -11.79 4.72 -3.43
C LEU A 132 -11.49 6.22 -3.56
N GLU A 133 -11.55 6.77 -4.78
CA GLU A 133 -11.36 8.20 -5.03
C GLU A 133 -12.39 9.06 -4.31
N LYS A 134 -13.67 8.65 -4.30
CA LYS A 134 -14.74 9.35 -3.57
C LYS A 134 -14.51 9.32 -2.08
N LEU A 135 -14.18 8.14 -1.54
CA LEU A 135 -13.88 7.97 -0.11
C LEU A 135 -12.65 8.78 0.30
N ALA A 136 -11.63 8.85 -0.56
CA ALA A 136 -10.42 9.64 -0.36
C ALA A 136 -10.73 11.14 -0.31
N ILE A 137 -11.52 11.67 -1.27
CA ILE A 137 -11.98 13.07 -1.27
C ILE A 137 -12.74 13.39 0.03
N ASN A 138 -13.70 12.54 0.40
CA ASN A 138 -14.49 12.70 1.64
C ASN A 138 -13.61 12.64 2.90
N SER A 139 -12.50 11.92 2.83
CA SER A 139 -11.50 11.81 3.90
C SER A 139 -10.42 12.90 3.84
N LYS A 140 -10.60 13.92 2.98
CA LYS A 140 -9.65 15.03 2.77
C LYS A 140 -8.26 14.56 2.31
N ILE A 141 -8.22 13.55 1.46
CA ILE A 141 -7.00 13.07 0.80
C ILE A 141 -6.88 13.80 -0.54
N ASP A 142 -5.70 14.35 -0.82
CA ASP A 142 -5.37 15.00 -2.08
C ASP A 142 -5.07 13.95 -3.17
N LEU A 143 -5.95 13.85 -4.17
CA LEU A 143 -5.80 12.87 -5.27
C LEU A 143 -4.66 13.20 -6.24
N ASP A 144 -4.12 14.42 -6.21
CA ASP A 144 -2.97 14.81 -7.04
C ASP A 144 -1.63 14.36 -6.44
N LYS A 145 -1.66 13.83 -5.22
CA LYS A 145 -0.52 13.23 -4.53
C LYS A 145 -0.71 11.71 -4.43
N PRO A 146 0.38 10.94 -4.50
CA PRO A 146 0.31 9.52 -4.22
C PRO A 146 -0.04 9.30 -2.75
N PHE A 147 -0.87 8.30 -2.47
CA PHE A 147 -1.21 7.91 -1.10
C PHE A 147 -1.34 6.40 -0.95
N VAL A 148 -1.15 5.92 0.27
CA VAL A 148 -1.40 4.53 0.66
C VAL A 148 -2.82 4.39 1.21
N PHE A 149 -3.47 3.26 0.97
CA PHE A 149 -4.76 2.92 1.54
C PHE A 149 -4.75 1.48 2.03
N LYS A 150 -5.54 1.20 3.07
CA LYS A 150 -5.72 -0.14 3.61
C LYS A 150 -7.19 -0.52 3.55
N VAL A 151 -7.48 -1.77 3.21
CA VAL A 151 -8.84 -2.31 3.22
C VAL A 151 -8.87 -3.55 4.11
N THR A 152 -9.87 -3.64 4.98
CA THR A 152 -10.04 -4.78 5.89
C THR A 152 -11.50 -5.20 5.93
N GLY A 153 -11.76 -6.50 5.97
CA GLY A 153 -13.12 -7.03 6.14
C GLY A 153 -13.27 -8.43 5.58
N ILE A 154 -14.51 -8.81 5.33
CA ILE A 154 -14.85 -10.01 4.57
C ILE A 154 -14.92 -9.62 3.09
N ILE A 155 -13.99 -10.17 2.32
CA ILE A 155 -13.91 -10.01 0.87
C ILE A 155 -14.84 -11.04 0.25
N GLU A 156 -15.77 -10.60 -0.60
CA GLU A 156 -16.76 -11.49 -1.20
C GLU A 156 -16.10 -12.46 -2.18
N SER A 157 -15.31 -11.94 -3.11
CA SER A 157 -14.45 -12.74 -3.97
C SER A 157 -13.19 -11.98 -4.35
N ILE A 158 -12.11 -12.72 -4.54
CA ILE A 158 -10.83 -12.16 -4.94
C ILE A 158 -10.11 -13.13 -5.88
N ASN A 159 -9.53 -12.57 -6.92
CA ASN A 159 -8.54 -13.25 -7.75
C ASN A 159 -7.23 -12.48 -7.62
N TYR A 160 -6.16 -13.18 -7.26
CA TYR A 160 -4.84 -12.60 -7.14
C TYR A 160 -3.80 -13.58 -7.67
N HIS A 161 -2.66 -13.06 -8.13
CA HIS A 161 -1.56 -13.88 -8.60
C HIS A 161 -0.31 -13.71 -7.76
N ILE A 162 0.52 -14.74 -7.82
CA ILE A 162 1.89 -14.74 -7.33
C ILE A 162 2.79 -15.03 -8.51
N LEU A 163 3.72 -14.12 -8.80
CA LEU A 163 4.72 -14.33 -9.82
C LEU A 163 5.52 -15.60 -9.55
N SER A 164 5.82 -16.33 -10.62
CA SER A 164 6.70 -17.48 -10.61
C SER A 164 7.69 -17.37 -11.77
N PRO A 165 8.95 -17.80 -11.59
CA PRO A 165 9.96 -17.71 -12.63
C PRO A 165 9.50 -18.35 -13.95
N ILE A 166 9.86 -17.71 -15.07
CA ILE A 166 9.57 -18.25 -16.40
C ILE A 166 10.39 -19.54 -16.60
N PRO A 167 9.74 -20.68 -16.91
CA PRO A 167 10.46 -21.93 -17.17
C PRO A 167 11.45 -21.79 -18.32
N LEU A 168 12.67 -22.30 -18.14
CA LEU A 168 13.73 -22.26 -19.16
C LEU A 168 13.31 -22.93 -20.49
N ASN A 169 12.44 -23.94 -20.42
CA ASN A 169 11.90 -24.64 -21.59
C ASN A 169 10.75 -23.90 -22.28
N LYS A 170 10.29 -22.75 -21.75
CA LYS A 170 9.21 -21.93 -22.31
C LYS A 170 9.55 -20.43 -22.24
N PRO A 171 10.65 -19.98 -22.86
CA PRO A 171 11.17 -18.61 -22.68
C PRO A 171 10.23 -17.52 -23.22
N ASN A 172 9.35 -17.86 -24.15
CA ASN A 172 8.38 -16.93 -24.76
C ASN A 172 7.13 -16.70 -23.91
N LEU A 173 6.95 -17.42 -22.79
CA LEU A 173 5.89 -17.10 -21.85
C LEU A 173 6.11 -15.69 -21.30
N ASN A 174 5.00 -14.96 -21.14
CA ASN A 174 5.03 -13.73 -20.36
C ASN A 174 4.97 -14.08 -18.86
N HIS A 175 5.29 -13.10 -18.02
CA HIS A 175 5.35 -13.27 -16.56
C HIS A 175 3.97 -13.58 -15.93
N ARG A 176 2.87 -13.18 -16.58
CA ARG A 176 1.51 -13.45 -16.10
C ARG A 176 1.11 -14.90 -16.37
N ASP A 177 1.48 -15.44 -17.52
CA ASP A 177 1.21 -16.83 -17.89
C ASP A 177 2.05 -17.82 -17.06
N SER A 178 3.20 -17.39 -16.54
CA SER A 178 3.99 -18.19 -15.59
C SER A 178 3.50 -18.07 -14.15
N SER A 179 2.65 -17.10 -13.82
CA SER A 179 2.19 -16.84 -12.45
C SER A 179 1.20 -17.91 -11.95
N LYS A 180 1.09 -18.03 -10.62
CA LYS A 180 0.06 -18.84 -9.97
C LYS A 180 -1.11 -17.96 -9.60
N ASN A 181 -2.26 -18.21 -10.22
CA ASN A 181 -3.53 -17.55 -9.90
C ASN A 181 -4.24 -18.26 -8.75
N ILE A 182 -4.85 -17.47 -7.86
CA ILE A 182 -5.57 -17.94 -6.69
C ILE A 182 -6.91 -17.24 -6.64
N PHE A 183 -7.95 -18.05 -6.50
CA PHE A 183 -9.32 -17.58 -6.30
C PHE A 183 -9.79 -17.96 -4.91
N LYS A 184 -10.35 -16.98 -4.19
CA LYS A 184 -10.97 -17.19 -2.88
C LYS A 184 -12.28 -16.43 -2.82
N GLU A 185 -13.22 -16.96 -2.04
CA GLU A 185 -14.52 -16.33 -1.75
C GLU A 185 -14.77 -16.28 -0.26
N ASN A 186 -15.55 -15.30 0.18
CA ASN A 186 -16.01 -15.12 1.56
C ASN A 186 -14.87 -15.22 2.60
N MET A 187 -13.71 -14.67 2.24
CA MET A 187 -12.51 -14.76 3.09
C MET A 187 -12.30 -13.48 3.88
N LYS A 188 -11.77 -13.62 5.09
CA LYS A 188 -11.20 -12.48 5.81
C LYS A 188 -9.82 -12.19 5.22
N GLY A 189 -9.59 -10.96 4.78
CA GLY A 189 -8.31 -10.55 4.23
C GLY A 189 -7.99 -9.10 4.53
N ASP A 190 -6.70 -8.80 4.56
CA ASP A 190 -6.20 -7.44 4.63
C ASP A 190 -5.56 -7.07 3.30
N ILE A 191 -5.88 -5.88 2.81
CA ILE A 191 -5.35 -5.35 1.56
C ILE A 191 -4.59 -4.08 1.88
N ILE A 192 -3.44 -3.92 1.25
CA ILE A 192 -2.71 -2.66 1.20
C ILE A 192 -2.53 -2.26 -0.25
N GLY A 193 -2.70 -0.98 -0.52
CA GLY A 193 -2.55 -0.45 -1.85
C GLY A 193 -2.01 0.96 -1.88
N PHE A 194 -1.51 1.32 -3.05
CA PHE A 194 -1.00 2.64 -3.36
C PHE A 194 -1.79 3.19 -4.53
N TYR A 195 -2.23 4.45 -4.38
CA TYR A 195 -2.91 5.21 -5.41
C TYR A 195 -1.99 6.27 -5.99
N SER A 196 -1.96 6.43 -7.31
CA SER A 196 -1.38 7.62 -7.95
C SER A 196 -1.81 7.79 -9.42
N LYS A 197 -2.16 9.03 -9.78
CA LYS A 197 -2.36 9.44 -11.18
C LYS A 197 -1.06 9.75 -11.95
N LYS A 198 0.08 9.84 -11.24
CA LYS A 198 1.36 10.32 -11.79
C LYS A 198 2.40 9.21 -11.98
N HIS A 199 2.09 7.98 -11.58
CA HIS A 199 3.05 6.86 -11.53
C HIS A 199 2.59 5.62 -12.31
N GLU A 200 1.72 5.82 -13.32
CA GLU A 200 1.39 4.77 -14.29
C GLU A 200 2.63 4.27 -15.03
N GLY A 201 2.78 2.95 -15.10
CA GLY A 201 3.97 2.31 -15.65
C GLY A 201 5.20 2.34 -14.72
N ILE A 202 5.12 3.04 -13.58
CA ILE A 202 6.17 3.05 -12.56
C ILE A 202 5.84 2.04 -11.48
N PHE A 203 4.86 2.32 -10.62
CA PHE A 203 4.37 1.36 -9.63
C PHE A 203 2.86 1.12 -9.73
N THR A 204 2.15 1.75 -10.67
CA THR A 204 0.78 1.36 -11.03
C THR A 204 0.75 0.84 -12.47
N HIS A 205 -0.21 -0.04 -12.76
CA HIS A 205 -0.38 -0.58 -14.12
C HIS A 205 -0.89 0.51 -15.08
N HIS A 206 -0.66 0.33 -16.39
CA HIS A 206 -1.31 1.22 -17.36
C HIS A 206 -2.82 1.04 -17.31
N GLY A 207 -3.56 2.15 -17.25
CA GLY A 207 -5.03 2.13 -17.18
C GLY A 207 -5.59 1.88 -15.79
N SER A 208 -4.75 1.89 -14.74
CA SER A 208 -5.19 1.91 -13.35
C SER A 208 -4.31 2.81 -12.50
N PHE A 209 -4.94 3.57 -11.61
CA PHE A 209 -4.25 4.41 -10.63
C PHE A 209 -3.94 3.66 -9.35
N ILE A 210 -4.26 2.38 -9.23
CA ILE A 210 -4.01 1.57 -8.03
C ILE A 210 -3.10 0.38 -8.30
N HIS A 211 -2.20 0.11 -7.36
CA HIS A 211 -1.47 -1.16 -7.23
C HIS A 211 -1.61 -1.62 -5.78
N PHE A 212 -2.15 -2.82 -5.60
CA PHE A 212 -2.57 -3.30 -4.30
C PHE A 212 -2.46 -4.81 -4.21
N HIS A 213 -2.05 -5.27 -3.04
CA HIS A 213 -1.82 -6.68 -2.72
C HIS A 213 -2.78 -7.09 -1.60
N VAL A 214 -3.15 -8.37 -1.58
CA VAL A 214 -3.85 -9.00 -0.45
C VAL A 214 -2.84 -9.73 0.42
N VAL A 215 -3.07 -9.79 1.73
CA VAL A 215 -2.62 -10.86 2.62
C VAL A 215 -3.87 -11.62 3.03
N ASP A 216 -3.98 -12.87 2.61
CA ASP A 216 -5.15 -13.70 2.86
C ASP A 216 -5.16 -14.33 4.27
N ASP A 217 -6.25 -15.02 4.60
CA ASP A 217 -6.45 -15.70 5.88
C ASP A 217 -5.40 -16.78 6.21
N SER A 218 -4.71 -17.30 5.20
CA SER A 218 -3.64 -18.29 5.31
C SER A 218 -2.26 -17.62 5.42
N GLY A 219 -2.21 -16.29 5.32
CA GLY A 219 -0.99 -15.49 5.31
C GLY A 219 -0.36 -15.36 3.91
N HIS A 220 -0.93 -15.96 2.87
CA HIS A 220 -0.41 -15.82 1.53
C HIS A 220 -0.68 -14.41 1.00
N THR A 221 0.34 -13.82 0.40
CA THR A 221 0.24 -12.54 -0.29
C THR A 221 0.33 -12.65 -1.80
N GLY A 222 -0.28 -11.71 -2.53
CA GLY A 222 -0.06 -11.55 -3.96
C GLY A 222 -0.77 -10.32 -4.55
N HIS A 223 -0.52 -10.06 -5.84
CA HIS A 223 -1.10 -8.95 -6.60
C HIS A 223 -2.55 -9.24 -6.98
N ILE A 224 -3.46 -8.30 -6.73
CA ILE A 224 -4.90 -8.50 -6.97
C ILE A 224 -5.26 -8.20 -8.43
N ASP A 225 -5.76 -9.21 -9.14
CA ASP A 225 -6.23 -9.10 -10.53
C ASP A 225 -7.72 -8.75 -10.64
N ASN A 226 -8.54 -9.18 -9.67
CA ASN A 226 -9.94 -8.83 -9.60
C ASN A 226 -10.48 -8.93 -8.17
N ILE A 227 -11.49 -8.14 -7.84
CA ILE A 227 -12.08 -8.14 -6.51
C ILE A 227 -13.57 -7.78 -6.54
N THR A 228 -14.35 -8.47 -5.69
CA THR A 228 -15.71 -8.10 -5.33
C THR A 228 -15.75 -7.78 -3.84
N LEU A 229 -16.20 -6.58 -3.49
CA LEU A 229 -16.30 -6.12 -2.11
C LEU A 229 -17.74 -5.72 -1.79
N ASN A 230 -18.21 -6.17 -0.62
CA ASN A 230 -19.48 -5.75 -0.08
C ASN A 230 -19.40 -4.37 0.57
N LYS A 231 -20.56 -3.71 0.69
CA LYS A 231 -20.68 -2.35 1.23
C LYS A 231 -20.12 -2.15 2.65
N ASN A 232 -19.97 -3.22 3.43
CA ASN A 232 -19.51 -3.20 4.82
C ASN A 232 -17.98 -3.30 4.96
N VAL A 233 -17.25 -3.47 3.85
CA VAL A 233 -15.80 -3.50 3.87
C VAL A 233 -15.27 -2.12 4.25
N SER A 234 -14.31 -2.11 5.17
CA SER A 234 -13.72 -0.89 5.72
C SER A 234 -12.47 -0.48 4.95
N VAL A 235 -12.40 0.80 4.60
CA VAL A 235 -11.29 1.46 3.91
C VAL A 235 -10.68 2.48 4.88
N TYR A 236 -9.35 2.53 4.91
CA TYR A 236 -8.56 3.41 5.76
C TYR A 236 -7.61 4.23 4.90
N PHE A 237 -7.44 5.49 5.31
CA PHE A 237 -6.48 6.43 4.75
C PHE A 237 -5.54 6.93 5.85
N PRO A 238 -4.31 7.34 5.53
CA PRO A 238 -3.37 7.86 6.52
C PRO A 238 -3.88 9.15 7.17
N GLU A 239 -3.52 9.33 8.44
CA GLU A 239 -3.60 10.63 9.09
C GLU A 239 -2.44 11.52 8.59
N PHE A 240 -2.71 12.82 8.41
CA PHE A 240 -1.76 13.82 7.89
C PHE A 240 -1.49 14.92 8.92
#